data_AF-A0A2E9KQ82-F1
#
_entry.id   AF-A0A2E9KQ82-F1
#
_cell.length_a   1.000
_cell.length_b   1.000
_cell.length_c   1.000
_cell.angle_alpha   90.00
_cell.angle_beta   90.00
_cell.angle_gamma   90.00
#
_symmetry.space_group_name_H-M   'P 1'
#
loop_
_entity.id
_entity.type
_entity.pdbx_description
1 polymer ?
#
loop_
_entity_poly.entity_id
_entity_poly.type
_entity_poly.pdbx_seq_one_letter_code
_entity_poly.pdbx_strand_id
1 'polypeptide(L)' 'MNILGIGFPELLLIFLIAFLVLGPKRMFRFSKDLGSYVRKFNSKKDEFQDLIDKEIKDVQIDKEEQYGKQDRDQPEE' A
#
# COMPACT_ATOMS: atom_id res chain seq x y z
N MET A 1 -1.55 -15.00 21.48
CA MET A 1 -2.52 -15.21 20.39
C MET A 1 -1.80 -15.96 19.29
N ASN A 2 -2.24 -17.17 18.94
CA ASN A 2 -1.62 -17.96 17.89
C ASN A 2 -2.24 -17.53 16.55
N ILE A 3 -1.40 -17.14 15.59
CA ILE A 3 -1.85 -16.88 14.22
C ILE A 3 -2.48 -18.17 13.68
N LEU A 4 -3.77 -18.14 13.37
CA LEU A 4 -4.53 -19.26 12.77
C LEU A 4 -4.56 -20.56 13.62
N GLY A 5 -4.26 -20.48 14.92
CA GLY A 5 -4.12 -21.67 15.77
C GLY A 5 -2.83 -22.48 15.52
N ILE A 6 -1.91 -21.94 14.73
CA ILE A 6 -0.65 -22.55 14.33
C ILE A 6 0.49 -21.95 15.17
N GLY A 7 1.29 -22.79 15.82
CA GLY A 7 2.48 -22.37 16.54
C GLY A 7 3.69 -22.18 15.63
N PHE A 8 4.80 -21.69 16.20
CA PHE A 8 6.05 -21.51 15.46
C PHE A 8 6.59 -22.83 14.86
N PRO A 9 6.56 -23.98 15.57
CA PRO A 9 6.99 -25.26 14.99
C PRO A 9 6.16 -25.71 13.79
N GLU A 10 4.84 -25.55 13.85
CA GLU A 10 3.92 -25.94 12.77
C GLU A 10 4.11 -25.05 11.54
N LEU A 11 4.31 -23.74 11.75
CA LEU A 11 4.64 -22.81 10.66
C LEU A 11 5.96 -23.21 9.98
N LEU A 12 6.99 -23.58 10.75
CA LEU A 12 8.27 -24.06 10.22
C LEU A 12 8.11 -25.32 9.38
N LEU A 13 7.27 -26.27 9.80
CA LEU A 13 7.01 -27.49 9.04
C LEU A 13 6.37 -27.19 7.69
N ILE A 14 5.34 -26.33 7.66
CA ILE A 14 4.69 -25.89 6.42
C ILE A 14 5.70 -25.18 5.51
N PHE A 15 6.53 -24.32 6.10
CA PHE A 15 7.57 -23.59 5.38
C PHE A 15 8.62 -24.53 4.77
N LEU A 16 9.01 -25.58 5.48
CA LEU A 16 9.94 -26.59 4.98
C LEU A 16 9.35 -27.37 3.80
N ILE A 17 8.08 -27.74 3.86
CA ILE A 17 7.38 -28.39 2.74
C ILE A 17 7.31 -27.44 1.55
N ALA A 18 6.93 -26.18 1.77
CA ALA A 18 6.93 -25.16 0.72
C ALA A 18 8.33 -24.99 0.12
N PHE A 19 9.39 -25.03 0.92
CA PHE A 19 10.78 -24.95 0.46
C PHE A 19 11.19 -26.14 -0.38
N LEU A 20 10.69 -27.34 -0.10
CA LEU A 20 10.95 -28.51 -0.93
C LEU A 20 10.24 -28.39 -2.29
N VAL A 21 9.00 -27.89 -2.31
CA VAL A 21 8.20 -27.74 -3.54
C VAL A 21 8.72 -26.58 -4.42
N LEU A 22 8.91 -25.40 -3.83
CA LEU A 22 9.37 -24.21 -4.53
C LEU A 22 10.89 -24.23 -4.77
N GLY A 23 11.64 -24.84 -3.85
CA GLY A 23 13.10 -24.81 -3.79
C GLY A 23 13.62 -23.53 -3.12
N PRO A 24 14.64 -23.61 -2.25
CA PRO A 24 15.20 -22.43 -1.57
C PRO A 24 15.73 -21.41 -2.59
N LYS A 25 16.34 -21.87 -3.69
CA LYS A 25 16.89 -21.00 -4.75
C LYS A 25 15.83 -20.10 -5.39
N ARG A 26 14.59 -20.59 -5.59
CA ARG A 26 13.51 -19.76 -6.18
C ARG A 26 13.00 -18.76 -5.16
N MET A 27 12.84 -19.16 -3.90
CA MET A 27 12.39 -18.26 -2.85
C MET A 27 13.38 -17.10 -2.63
N PHE A 28 14.68 -17.41 -2.50
CA PHE A 28 15.72 -16.39 -2.35
C PHE A 28 15.78 -15.43 -3.55
N ARG A 29 15.61 -15.94 -4.79
CA ARG A 29 15.56 -15.10 -5.98
C ARG A 29 14.36 -14.14 -5.93
N PHE A 30 13.18 -14.66 -5.61
CA PHE A 30 11.97 -13.84 -5.47
C PHE A 30 12.11 -12.80 -4.34
N SER A 31 12.74 -13.15 -3.21
CA SER A 31 13.03 -12.20 -2.14
C SER A 31 14.00 -11.10 -2.56
N LYS A 32 15.02 -11.40 -3.37
CA LYS A 32 15.91 -10.36 -3.94
C LYS A 32 15.14 -9.41 -4.85
N ASP A 33 14.26 -9.95 -5.68
CA ASP A 33 13.44 -9.16 -6.60
C ASP A 33 12.48 -8.28 -5.80
N LEU A 34 11.67 -8.86 -4.91
CA LEU A 34 10.77 -8.12 -4.02
C LEU A 34 11.50 -7.08 -3.18
N GLY A 35 12.66 -7.41 -2.61
CA GLY A 35 13.47 -6.46 -1.84
C GLY A 35 13.96 -5.29 -2.69
N SER A 36 14.33 -5.54 -3.94
CA SER A 36 14.68 -4.48 -4.89
C SER A 36 13.47 -3.60 -5.20
N TYR A 37 12.28 -4.19 -5.42
CA TYR A 37 11.04 -3.43 -5.64
C TYR A 37 10.68 -2.56 -4.43
N VAL A 38 10.72 -3.12 -3.22
CA VAL A 38 10.43 -2.37 -1.98
C VAL A 38 11.43 -1.24 -1.80
N ARG A 39 12.73 -1.46 -2.07
CA ARG A 39 13.75 -0.41 -1.99
C ARG A 39 13.48 0.71 -2.99
N LYS A 40 13.14 0.37 -4.24
CA LYS A 40 12.79 1.34 -5.29
C LYS A 40 11.51 2.11 -4.92
N PHE A 41 10.51 1.42 -4.37
CA PHE A 41 9.29 2.04 -3.88
C PHE A 41 9.58 3.03 -2.75
N ASN A 42 10.39 2.64 -1.76
CA ASN A 42 10.82 3.54 -0.69
C ASN A 42 11.58 4.76 -1.23
N SER A 43 12.49 4.59 -2.18
CA SER A 43 13.23 5.72 -2.77
C SER A 43 12.35 6.65 -3.61
N LYS A 44 11.26 6.16 -4.19
CA LYS A 44 10.29 6.96 -4.96
C LYS A 44 9.08 7.38 -4.15
N LYS A 45 9.02 6.99 -2.88
CA LYS A 45 7.88 7.27 -2.01
C LYS A 45 7.72 8.77 -1.80
N ASP A 46 8.81 9.51 -1.70
CA ASP A 46 8.78 10.97 -1.50
C ASP A 46 8.16 11.66 -2.73
N GLU A 47 8.59 11.30 -3.94
CA GLU A 47 7.96 11.78 -5.19
C GLU A 47 6.48 11.37 -5.28
N PHE A 48 6.13 10.15 -4.85
CA PHE A 48 4.75 9.67 -4.85
C PHE A 48 3.87 10.42 -3.83
N GLN A 49 4.41 10.75 -2.66
CA GLN A 49 3.73 11.55 -1.64
C GLN A 49 3.50 12.97 -2.14
N ASP A 50 4.49 13.61 -2.75
CA ASP A 50 4.35 14.95 -3.31
C ASP A 50 3.27 15.02 -4.40
N LEU A 51 3.18 13.99 -5.25
CA LEU A 51 2.14 13.87 -6.28
C LEU A 51 0.74 13.67 -5.64
N ILE A 52 0.63 12.79 -4.65
CA ILE A 52 -0.63 12.55 -3.93
C ILE A 52 -1.09 13.81 -3.19
N ASP A 53 -0.20 14.48 -2.46
CA ASP A 53 -0.52 15.67 -1.69
C ASP A 53 -0.98 16.82 -2.60
N LYS A 54 -0.40 16.92 -3.80
CA LYS A 54 -0.82 17.88 -4.82
C LYS A 54 -2.21 17.56 -5.37
N GLU A 55 -2.47 16.32 -5.77
CA GLU A 55 -3.79 15.90 -6.24
C GLU A 55 -4.87 16.06 -5.15
N ILE A 56 -4.55 15.72 -3.88
CA ILE A 56 -5.48 15.89 -2.76
C ILE A 56 -5.78 17.37 -2.48
N LYS A 57 -4.79 18.26 -2.65
CA LYS A 57 -5.02 19.71 -2.54
C LYS A 57 -5.92 20.22 -3.67
N ASP A 58 -5.66 19.83 -4.91
CA ASP A 58 -6.46 20.26 -6.06
C ASP A 58 -7.92 19.79 -5.92
N VAL A 59 -8.14 18.55 -5.46
CA VAL A 59 -9.49 18.00 -5.19
C VAL A 59 -10.22 18.73 -4.06
N GLN A 60 -9.50 19.29 -3.08
CA GLN A 60 -10.12 20.07 -2.00
C GLN A 60 -10.51 21.48 -2.46
N ILE A 61 -9.70 22.13 -3.30
CA ILE A 61 -10.00 23.44 -3.88
C ILE A 61 -11.25 23.37 -4.77
N ASP A 62 -11.36 22.33 -5.60
CA ASP A 62 -12.54 22.10 -6.44
C ASP A 62 -13.83 21.88 -5.61
N LYS A 63 -13.72 21.27 -4.43
CA LYS A 63 -14.86 21.08 -3.51
C LYS A 63 -15.28 22.37 -2.81
N GLU A 64 -14.33 23.18 -2.35
CA GLU A 64 -14.61 24.48 -1.72
C GLU A 64 -15.23 25.46 -2.72
N GLU A 65 -14.78 25.46 -3.98
CA GLU A 65 -15.39 26.28 -5.04
C GLU A 65 -16.80 25.84 -5.42
N GLN A 66 -17.13 24.54 -5.34
CA GLN A 66 -18.49 24.06 -5.58
C GLN A 66 -19.43 24.36 -4.41
N TYR A 67 -18.97 24.22 -3.15
CA TYR A 67 -19.78 24.55 -1.97
C TYR A 67 -20.04 26.06 -1.84
N GLY A 68 -19.03 26.91 -2.09
CA GLY A 68 -19.17 28.38 -2.01
C GLY A 68 -19.97 29.04 -3.15
N LYS A 69 -20.34 28.28 -4.19
CA LYS A 69 -21.29 28.71 -5.22
C LYS A 69 -22.71 28.24 -4.91
N GLN A 70 -22.86 27.04 -4.34
CA GLN A 70 -24.17 26.47 -4.02
C GLN A 70 -24.92 27.18 -2.89
N ASP A 71 -24.22 27.78 -1.92
CA ASP A 71 -24.82 28.61 -0.85
C ASP A 71 -25.20 30.04 -1.29
N ARG A 72 -24.74 30.52 -2.46
CA ARG A 72 -25.05 31.89 -2.94
C ARG A 72 -26.24 31.98 -3.89
N ASP A 73 -26.78 30.85 -4.32
CA ASP A 73 -27.88 30.78 -5.29
C ASP A 73 -29.22 30.31 -4.66
N GLN A 74 -29.34 30.28 -3.32
CA GLN A 74 -30.64 30.15 -2.67
C GLN A 74 -31.29 31.54 -2.51
N PRO A 75 -32.36 31.87 -3.26
CA PRO A 75 -33.18 33.03 -2.94
C PRO A 75 -33.87 32.77 -1.59
N GLU A 76 -33.58 33.62 -0.60
CA GLU A 76 -34.37 33.70 0.63
C GLU A 76 -35.81 34.07 0.25
N GLU A 77 -36.74 33.11 0.36
CA GLU A 77 -38.20 33.32 0.24
C GLU A 77 -38.76 34.05 1.47
#